data_AF-A0A2W6S9Q5-F1
#
_entry.id   AF-A0A2W6S9Q5-F1
#
_cell.length_a   1.000
_cell.length_b   1.000
_cell.length_c   1.000
_cell.angle_alpha   90.00
_cell.angle_beta   90.00
_cell.angle_gamma   90.00
#
_symmetry.space_group_name_H-M   'P 1'
#
loop_
_entity.id
_entity.type
_entity.pdbx_description
1 polymer ?
#
loop_
_entity_poly.entity_id
_entity_poly.type
_entity_poly.pdbx_seq_one_letter_code
_entity_poly.pdbx_strand_id
1 'polypeptide(L)'
;MKKHSFIAILALLPLAACATDDRGLVSQHQPVVSTAGATVPGCPDWSDRDLPPGEGQSSNYGCATALNLAAMIDDPRDLVRGRTDATTGADATIATRAVKTWRDTGQTGKQGVEKTGSKAN
;
A
#
# COMPACT_ATOMS: atom_id res chain seq x y z
N MET A 1 32.00 -27.75 -60.22
CA MET A 1 32.66 -26.45 -59.96
C MET A 1 31.67 -25.50 -59.30
N LYS A 2 32.03 -25.04 -58.09
CA LYS A 2 31.61 -23.81 -57.38
C LYS A 2 30.10 -23.44 -57.33
N LYS A 3 29.35 -24.24 -56.56
CA LYS A 3 28.25 -23.73 -55.72
C LYS A 3 28.91 -23.01 -54.52
N HIS A 4 28.25 -22.06 -53.86
CA HIS A 4 28.73 -21.31 -52.66
C HIS A 4 29.49 -19.99 -52.91
N SER A 5 28.83 -18.96 -53.47
CA SER A 5 29.37 -17.59 -53.45
C SER A 5 28.32 -16.47 -53.35
N PHE A 6 27.21 -16.70 -52.61
CA PHE A 6 26.17 -15.67 -52.43
C PHE A 6 25.54 -15.58 -51.03
N ILE A 7 26.04 -16.33 -50.03
CA ILE A 7 25.45 -16.32 -48.67
C ILE A 7 26.15 -15.33 -47.70
N ALA A 8 27.23 -14.66 -48.13
CA ALA A 8 28.07 -13.88 -47.22
C ALA A 8 27.70 -12.39 -47.07
N ILE A 9 26.64 -11.87 -47.71
CA ILE A 9 26.31 -10.42 -47.65
C ILE A 9 25.09 -10.14 -46.75
N LEU A 10 24.32 -11.15 -46.35
CA LEU A 10 23.15 -11.01 -45.45
C LEU A 10 23.50 -11.27 -43.97
N ALA A 11 24.71 -10.93 -43.54
CA ALA A 11 25.15 -11.14 -42.15
C ALA A 11 25.82 -9.89 -41.54
N LEU A 12 25.59 -8.70 -42.09
CA LEU A 12 26.26 -7.47 -41.67
C LEU A 12 25.35 -6.24 -41.54
N LEU A 13 24.03 -6.41 -41.52
CA LEU A 13 23.09 -5.40 -41.04
C LEU A 13 22.33 -6.02 -39.84
N PRO A 14 22.81 -5.82 -38.60
CA PRO A 14 22.29 -4.70 -37.84
C PRO A 14 23.33 -4.15 -36.83
N LEU A 15 24.30 -3.37 -37.28
CA LEU A 15 25.23 -2.66 -36.36
C LEU A 15 25.01 -1.13 -36.33
N ALA A 16 23.88 -0.65 -36.85
CA ALA A 16 23.55 0.78 -36.90
C ALA A 16 22.16 1.10 -36.34
N ALA A 17 21.76 0.44 -35.24
CA ALA A 17 20.73 1.00 -34.35
C ALA A 17 21.44 1.93 -33.36
N CYS A 18 21.74 3.14 -33.84
CA CYS A 18 22.32 4.25 -33.10
C CYS A 18 21.54 4.62 -31.84
N ALA A 19 22.31 5.17 -30.90
CA ALA A 19 21.92 6.11 -29.86
C ALA A 19 20.97 5.57 -28.77
N THR A 20 21.58 5.15 -27.66
CA THR A 20 20.99 5.36 -26.33
C THR A 20 21.01 6.86 -26.02
N ASP A 21 20.15 7.63 -26.68
CA ASP A 21 19.74 8.92 -26.12
C ASP A 21 18.89 8.59 -24.90
N ASP A 22 19.48 8.84 -23.74
CA ASP A 22 18.86 8.95 -22.42
C ASP A 22 17.73 7.97 -22.13
N ARG A 23 18.09 6.80 -21.59
CA ARG A 23 17.21 6.09 -20.63
C ARG A 23 17.14 6.83 -19.30
N GLY A 24 16.94 8.15 -19.34
CA GLY A 24 16.23 8.84 -18.29
C GLY A 24 14.76 8.49 -18.46
N LEU A 25 14.24 7.59 -17.63
CA LEU A 25 12.80 7.49 -17.39
C LEU A 25 12.33 8.82 -16.78
N VAL A 26 12.24 9.88 -17.58
CA VAL A 26 11.29 10.94 -17.29
C VAL A 26 9.95 10.34 -17.66
N SER A 27 9.23 9.85 -16.65
CA SER A 27 7.84 9.46 -16.82
C SER A 27 7.11 10.66 -17.41
N GLN A 28 6.86 10.64 -18.72
CA GLN A 28 6.06 11.66 -19.43
C GLN A 28 4.64 11.76 -18.83
N HIS A 29 4.26 10.81 -17.97
CA HIS A 29 3.10 10.84 -17.11
C HIS A 29 3.60 10.69 -15.67
N GLN A 30 4.13 11.75 -15.07
CA GLN A 30 4.31 11.76 -13.63
C GLN A 30 2.91 11.81 -13.00
N PRO A 31 2.48 10.78 -12.26
CA PRO A 31 1.21 10.84 -11.56
C PRO A 31 1.30 11.98 -10.53
N VAL A 32 0.33 12.89 -10.57
CA VAL A 32 0.19 13.89 -9.51
C VAL A 32 -0.25 13.15 -8.25
N VAL A 33 0.70 12.92 -7.34
CA VAL A 33 0.41 12.31 -6.04
C VAL A 33 -0.17 13.40 -5.14
N SER A 34 -1.46 13.31 -4.84
CA SER A 34 -2.09 14.13 -3.80
C SER A 34 -2.02 13.38 -2.48
N THR A 35 -1.32 13.94 -1.49
CA THR A 35 -1.28 13.39 -0.14
C THR A 35 -2.39 14.03 0.70
N ALA A 36 -3.04 13.22 1.54
CA ALA A 36 -4.00 13.69 2.53
C ALA A 36 -3.58 13.15 3.90
N GLY A 37 -3.77 13.95 4.95
CA GLY A 37 -3.43 13.59 6.32
C GLY A 37 -4.55 14.00 7.27
N ALA A 38 -4.88 13.14 8.23
CA ALA A 38 -5.76 13.49 9.33
C ALA A 38 -4.93 14.25 10.38
N THR A 39 -5.26 15.52 10.61
CA THR A 39 -4.59 16.37 11.59
C THR A 39 -5.61 16.94 12.56
N VAL A 40 -5.20 17.12 13.80
CA VAL A 40 -6.02 17.70 14.88
C VAL A 40 -5.53 19.12 15.13
N PRO A 41 -6.26 20.15 14.68
CA PRO A 41 -5.86 21.54 14.89
C PRO A 41 -5.80 21.88 16.38
N GLY A 42 -4.81 22.67 16.78
CA GLY A 42 -4.68 23.14 18.16
C GLY A 42 -4.02 22.16 19.13
N CYS A 43 -3.56 20.99 18.65
CA CYS A 43 -2.83 20.02 19.47
C CYS A 43 -1.31 20.01 19.15
N PRO A 44 -0.42 19.82 20.15
CA PRO A 44 -0.70 19.78 21.60
C PRO A 44 -1.11 21.16 22.15
N ASP A 45 -1.95 21.15 23.19
CA ASP A 45 -2.46 22.36 23.84
C ASP A 45 -1.82 22.53 25.22
N TRP A 46 -1.26 23.71 25.49
CA TRP A 46 -0.61 24.04 26.74
C TRP A 46 -1.31 25.20 27.46
N SER A 47 -2.58 25.44 27.17
CA SER A 47 -3.41 26.43 27.89
C SER A 47 -3.46 26.15 29.40
N ASP A 48 -3.47 24.88 29.79
CA ASP A 48 -3.74 24.43 31.15
C ASP A 48 -2.45 24.32 31.98
N ARG A 49 -1.64 25.38 31.98
CA ARG A 49 -0.29 25.38 32.60
C ARG A 49 -0.28 25.15 34.11
N ASP A 50 -1.43 25.35 34.78
CA ASP A 50 -1.55 25.40 36.24
C ASP A 50 -2.56 24.40 36.81
N LEU A 51 -2.78 23.26 36.14
CA LEU A 51 -3.65 22.21 36.69
C LEU A 51 -3.07 21.69 38.02
N PRO A 52 -3.82 21.80 39.14
CA PRO A 52 -3.36 21.28 40.42
C PRO A 52 -3.11 19.77 40.33
N PRO A 53 -2.06 19.24 40.97
CA PRO A 53 -1.84 17.80 41.03
C PRO A 53 -3.03 17.13 41.75
N GLY A 54 -3.81 16.34 41.00
CA GLY A 54 -4.99 15.64 41.49
C GLY A 54 -6.32 16.13 40.92
N GLU A 55 -6.35 17.26 40.21
CA GLU A 55 -7.58 17.86 39.70
C GLU A 55 -7.60 17.85 38.16
N GLY A 56 -8.51 17.06 37.58
CA GLY A 56 -8.91 17.15 36.17
C GLY A 56 -8.03 16.44 35.13
N GLN A 57 -8.61 16.23 33.95
CA GLN A 57 -7.89 15.78 32.77
C GLN A 57 -7.32 17.02 32.07
N SER A 58 -6.03 17.01 31.71
CA SER A 58 -5.44 18.13 30.96
C SER A 58 -6.07 18.30 29.58
N SER A 59 -6.00 19.50 28.99
CA SER A 59 -6.31 19.74 27.58
C SER A 59 -5.64 18.73 26.64
N ASN A 60 -4.44 18.27 27.00
CA ASN A 60 -3.71 17.23 26.27
C ASN A 60 -4.34 15.83 26.35
N TYR A 61 -5.21 15.54 27.32
CA TYR A 61 -5.93 14.26 27.35
C TYR A 61 -6.82 14.12 26.10
N GLY A 62 -7.59 15.17 25.78
CA GLY A 62 -8.39 15.21 24.55
C GLY A 62 -7.54 15.14 23.29
N CYS A 63 -6.43 15.87 23.26
CA CYS A 63 -5.47 15.81 22.15
C CYS A 63 -4.86 14.41 21.97
N ALA A 64 -4.50 13.72 23.05
CA ALA A 64 -3.97 12.36 22.98
C ALA A 64 -4.98 11.40 22.37
N THR A 65 -6.26 11.47 22.77
CA THR A 65 -7.32 10.66 22.15
C THR A 65 -7.49 10.98 20.67
N ALA A 66 -7.58 12.26 20.31
CA ALA A 66 -7.81 12.69 18.94
C ALA A 66 -6.63 12.35 18.01
N LEU A 67 -5.38 12.49 18.47
CA LEU A 67 -4.18 12.17 17.70
C LEU A 67 -4.04 10.65 17.48
N ASN A 68 -4.35 9.83 18.49
CA ASN A 68 -4.39 8.38 18.32
C ASN A 68 -5.47 7.97 17.30
N LEU A 69 -6.65 8.60 17.37
CA LEU A 69 -7.70 8.36 16.38
C LEU A 69 -7.25 8.77 14.98
N ALA A 70 -6.64 9.96 14.82
CA ALA A 70 -6.15 10.45 13.54
C ALA A 70 -5.10 9.51 12.93
N ALA A 71 -4.24 8.90 13.75
CA ALA A 71 -3.24 7.92 13.32
C ALA A 71 -3.84 6.58 12.85
N MET A 72 -5.08 6.27 13.26
CA MET A 72 -5.81 5.07 12.85
C MET A 72 -6.66 5.27 11.58
N ILE A 73 -6.78 6.50 11.08
CA ILE A 73 -7.58 6.80 9.88
C ILE A 73 -6.81 6.31 8.65
N ASP A 74 -7.41 5.34 7.94
CA ASP A 74 -6.88 4.74 6.72
C ASP A 74 -6.86 5.73 5.54
N ASP A 75 -8.00 6.36 5.24
CA ASP A 75 -8.12 7.39 4.20
C ASP A 75 -8.65 8.72 4.78
N PRO A 76 -7.78 9.73 4.99
CA PRO A 76 -8.19 11.03 5.53
C PRO A 76 -9.20 11.79 4.68
N ARG A 77 -9.32 11.46 3.38
CA ARG A 77 -10.25 12.15 2.46
C ARG A 77 -11.70 11.81 2.77
N ASP A 78 -11.95 10.71 3.47
CA ASP A 78 -13.29 10.29 3.87
C ASP A 78 -13.91 11.25 4.89
N LEU A 79 -13.12 12.02 5.64
CA LEU A 79 -13.62 13.02 6.59
C LEU A 79 -14.34 14.20 5.91
N VAL A 80 -14.04 14.48 4.64
CA VAL A 80 -14.61 15.61 3.90
C VAL A 80 -15.71 15.14 2.95
N ARG A 81 -15.43 14.06 2.22
CA ARG A 81 -16.26 13.62 1.10
C ARG A 81 -17.28 12.57 1.51
N GLY A 82 -16.99 11.84 2.59
CA GLY A 82 -17.61 10.55 2.87
C GLY A 82 -17.26 9.52 1.80
N ARG A 83 -17.20 8.25 2.16
CA ARG A 83 -17.04 7.19 1.16
C ARG A 83 -18.38 6.95 0.46
N THR A 84 -18.49 7.39 -0.79
CA THR A 84 -19.74 7.33 -1.57
C THR A 84 -19.91 6.05 -2.36
N ASP A 85 -19.03 5.05 -2.20
CA ASP A 85 -19.10 3.80 -2.96
C ASP A 85 -20.38 3.04 -2.63
N ALA A 86 -21.44 3.36 -3.35
CA ALA A 86 -22.76 2.73 -3.31
C ALA A 86 -22.74 1.30 -3.91
N THR A 87 -21.59 0.83 -4.40
CA THR A 87 -21.30 -0.59 -4.69
C THR A 87 -20.65 -1.33 -3.52
N THR A 88 -20.34 -0.65 -2.41
CA THR A 88 -19.64 -1.17 -1.22
C THR A 88 -20.22 -0.63 0.09
N GLY A 89 -21.42 -0.03 0.05
CA GLY A 89 -22.14 0.35 1.26
C GLY A 89 -22.52 -0.91 2.03
N ALA A 90 -21.86 -1.18 3.15
CA ALA A 90 -22.13 -2.29 4.07
C ALA A 90 -22.71 -3.55 3.39
N ASP A 91 -22.09 -4.00 2.29
CA ASP A 91 -22.56 -5.19 1.60
C ASP A 91 -22.19 -6.39 2.46
N ALA A 92 -23.19 -6.95 3.14
CA ALA A 92 -23.04 -8.13 3.98
C ALA A 92 -22.38 -9.29 3.23
N THR A 93 -22.54 -9.36 1.90
CA THR A 93 -21.93 -10.37 1.03
C THR A 93 -20.41 -10.20 0.95
N ILE A 94 -19.91 -8.98 0.86
CA ILE A 94 -18.46 -8.69 0.86
C ILE A 94 -17.90 -8.89 2.26
N ALA A 95 -18.59 -8.39 3.29
CA ALA A 95 -18.18 -8.54 4.69
C ALA A 95 -18.08 -10.01 5.13
N THR A 96 -18.97 -10.87 4.64
CA THR A 96 -18.99 -12.30 4.97
C THR A 96 -18.16 -13.16 4.02
N ARG A 97 -17.63 -12.61 2.92
CA ARG A 97 -16.85 -13.35 1.92
C ARG A 97 -15.65 -14.07 2.55
N ALA A 98 -14.90 -13.40 3.41
CA ALA A 98 -13.75 -14.00 4.09
C ALA A 98 -14.16 -15.20 4.96
N VAL A 99 -15.28 -15.10 5.67
CA VAL A 99 -15.82 -16.19 6.50
C VAL A 99 -16.30 -17.35 5.62
N LYS A 100 -16.99 -17.06 4.51
CA LYS A 100 -17.42 -18.07 3.54
C LYS A 100 -16.22 -18.81 2.95
N THR A 101 -15.20 -18.09 2.47
CA THR A 101 -13.97 -18.69 1.96
C THR A 101 -13.29 -19.54 3.02
N TRP A 102 -13.18 -19.08 4.28
CA TRP A 102 -12.62 -19.89 5.36
C TRP A 102 -13.39 -21.21 5.60
N ARG A 103 -14.72 -21.17 5.53
CA ARG A 103 -15.56 -22.38 5.65
C ARG A 103 -15.38 -23.32 4.46
N ASP A 104 -15.33 -22.78 3.25
CA ASP A 104 -15.29 -23.56 2.00
C ASP A 104 -13.89 -24.19 1.75
N THR A 105 -12.81 -23.46 1.99
CA THR A 105 -11.43 -23.93 1.71
C THR A 105 -10.90 -24.90 2.78
N GLY A 106 -11.57 -24.99 3.93
CA GLY A 106 -11.13 -25.76 5.08
C GLY A 106 -9.91 -25.15 5.79
N GLN A 107 -9.75 -25.46 7.08
CA GLN A 107 -8.60 -24.96 7.86
C GLN A 107 -7.29 -25.58 7.33
N THR A 108 -6.31 -24.74 7.00
CA THR A 108 -4.99 -25.16 6.50
C THR A 108 -4.21 -26.02 7.49
N GLY A 109 -4.57 -26.00 8.77
CA GLY A 109 -4.01 -26.88 9.81
C GLY A 109 -4.51 -28.34 9.77
N LYS A 110 -5.53 -28.67 8.97
CA LYS A 110 -6.06 -30.04 8.84
C LYS A 110 -5.22 -30.93 7.93
N GLN A 111 -4.38 -30.35 7.09
CA GLN A 111 -3.61 -31.09 6.08
C GLN A 111 -2.28 -31.65 6.63
N GLY A 112 -1.98 -31.41 7.91
CA GLY A 112 -0.70 -31.77 8.51
C GLY A 112 0.43 -30.87 8.00
N VAL A 113 1.36 -30.52 8.87
CA VAL A 113 2.61 -29.91 8.43
C VAL A 113 3.47 -31.01 7.80
N GLU A 114 3.92 -30.79 6.56
CA GLU A 114 4.88 -31.68 5.91
C GLU A 114 6.13 -31.76 6.79
N LYS A 115 6.51 -32.98 7.20
CA LYS A 115 7.70 -33.17 8.02
C LYS A 115 8.94 -32.88 7.18
N THR A 116 9.44 -31.65 7.23
CA THR A 116 10.79 -31.33 6.76
C THR A 116 11.79 -32.05 7.66
N GLY A 117 12.40 -33.11 7.11
CA GLY A 117 13.44 -33.87 7.79
C GLY A 117 14.66 -32.98 8.04
N SER A 118 14.99 -32.77 9.31
CA SER A 118 16.25 -32.17 9.71
C SER A 118 17.38 -33.14 9.34
N LYS A 119 18.28 -32.75 8.43
CA LYS A 119 19.53 -33.48 8.23
C LYS A 119 20.41 -33.18 9.44
N ALA A 120 20.64 -34.20 10.27
CA ALA A 120 21.59 -34.13 11.37
C ALA A 120 23.00 -33.90 10.80
N ASN A 121 23.74 -32.98 11.43
CA ASN A 121 25.19 -32.81 11.23
C ASN A 121 25.96 -34.02 11.77
#